data_AF-A0A211ZSV7-F1
#
_entry.id   AF-A0A211ZSV7-F1
#
_cell.length_a   1.000
_cell.length_b   1.000
_cell.length_c   1.000
_cell.angle_alpha   90.00
_cell.angle_beta   90.00
_cell.angle_gamma   90.00
#
_symmetry.space_group_name_H-M   'P 1'
#
loop_
_entity.id
_entity.type
_entity.pdbx_description
1 polymer ?
#
loop_
_entity_poly.entity_id
_entity_poly.type
_entity_poly.pdbx_seq_one_letter_code
_entity_poly.pdbx_strand_id
1 'polypeptide(L)'
;MSMFRTLRRKLRPVIGPAVGVCLIAYFTYHAIQGDHGIFARDALQGEVAQAKATLESLTAQRTEMEKRAALIDPKQVDTDMLDERARAMLNVARPDDVVIFFPKTTPAPAPAQ
;
A
#
# COMPACT_ATOMS: atom_id res chain seq x y z
N MET A 1 -38.76 66.94 4.23
CA MET A 1 -38.69 65.54 3.73
C MET A 1 -38.28 65.46 2.25
N SER A 2 -37.08 65.93 1.87
CA SER A 2 -36.54 65.79 0.49
C SER A 2 -35.29 64.91 0.40
N MET A 3 -34.57 64.72 1.52
CA MET A 3 -33.33 63.93 1.61
C MET A 3 -33.50 62.45 1.22
N PHE A 4 -34.60 61.80 1.62
CA PHE A 4 -34.86 60.39 1.25
C PHE A 4 -35.05 60.20 -0.26
N ARG A 5 -35.53 61.23 -0.96
CA ARG A 5 -35.80 61.17 -2.40
C ARG A 5 -34.51 61.31 -3.21
N THR A 6 -33.56 62.12 -2.76
CA THR A 6 -32.22 62.25 -3.38
C THR A 6 -31.34 61.04 -3.08
N LEU A 7 -31.41 60.50 -1.86
CA LEU A 7 -30.69 59.28 -1.47
C LEU A 7 -31.13 58.09 -2.36
N ARG A 8 -32.44 57.86 -2.50
CA ARG A 8 -32.99 56.79 -3.36
C ARG A 8 -32.62 56.95 -4.85
N ARG A 9 -32.41 58.18 -5.34
CA ARG A 9 -31.97 58.45 -6.72
C ARG A 9 -30.48 58.14 -6.93
N LYS A 10 -29.64 58.32 -5.89
CA LYS A 10 -28.20 57.99 -5.91
C LYS A 10 -27.91 56.51 -5.60
N LEU A 11 -28.78 55.82 -4.85
CA LEU A 11 -28.60 54.38 -4.57
C LEU A 11 -28.89 53.48 -5.78
N ARG A 12 -29.85 53.84 -6.64
CA ARG A 12 -30.25 53.04 -7.81
C ARG A 12 -29.08 52.55 -8.69
N PRO A 13 -28.11 53.40 -9.07
CA PRO A 13 -26.94 52.96 -9.85
C PRO A 13 -25.86 52.22 -9.04
N VAL A 14 -25.83 52.33 -7.71
CA VAL A 14 -24.78 51.73 -6.85
C VAL A 14 -25.16 50.32 -6.38
N ILE A 15 -26.46 50.01 -6.29
CA ILE A 15 -26.95 48.71 -5.83
C ILE A 15 -26.45 47.57 -6.73
N GLY A 16 -26.48 47.73 -8.06
CA GLY A 16 -26.01 46.70 -9.00
C GLY A 16 -24.54 46.32 -8.80
N PRO A 17 -23.60 47.30 -8.86
CA PRO A 17 -22.19 47.07 -8.57
C PRO A 17 -21.95 46.50 -7.15
N ALA A 18 -22.65 47.00 -6.14
CA ALA A 18 -22.50 46.52 -4.76
C ALA A 18 -22.91 45.04 -4.62
N VAL A 19 -24.02 44.64 -5.23
CA VAL A 19 -24.44 43.23 -5.28
C VAL A 19 -23.41 42.38 -6.03
N GLY A 20 -22.87 42.89 -7.14
CA GLY A 20 -21.80 42.21 -7.89
C GLY A 20 -20.56 41.96 -7.03
N VAL A 21 -20.09 42.96 -6.29
CA VAL A 21 -18.94 42.82 -5.37
C VAL A 21 -19.24 41.81 -4.26
N CYS A 22 -20.44 41.86 -3.66
CA CYS A 22 -20.85 40.89 -2.64
C CYS A 22 -20.88 39.46 -3.18
N LEU A 23 -21.37 39.25 -4.41
CA LEU A 23 -21.37 37.93 -5.05
C LEU A 23 -19.95 37.43 -5.32
N ILE A 24 -19.07 38.29 -5.85
CA ILE A 24 -17.67 37.94 -6.08
C ILE A 24 -16.99 37.56 -4.76
N ALA A 25 -17.20 38.34 -3.70
CA ALA A 25 -16.64 38.04 -2.38
C ALA A 25 -17.15 36.70 -1.83
N TYR A 26 -18.46 36.44 -1.95
CA TYR A 26 -19.07 35.18 -1.54
C TYR A 26 -18.51 33.98 -2.30
N PHE A 27 -18.44 34.05 -3.63
CA PHE A 27 -17.88 32.98 -4.44
C PHE A 27 -16.38 32.78 -4.20
N THR A 28 -15.63 33.86 -3.99
CA THR A 28 -14.19 33.77 -3.67
C THR A 28 -13.98 33.09 -2.32
N TYR A 29 -14.75 33.47 -1.30
CA TYR A 29 -14.72 32.81 0.01
C TYR A 29 -15.08 31.33 -0.10
N HIS A 30 -16.17 30.99 -0.79
CA HIS A 30 -16.57 29.59 -0.98
C HIS A 30 -15.63 28.77 -1.87
N ALA A 31 -14.92 29.40 -2.80
CA ALA A 31 -13.87 28.74 -3.60
C ALA A 31 -12.62 28.39 -2.77
N ILE A 32 -12.40 29.11 -1.66
CA ILE A 32 -11.31 28.87 -0.71
C ILE A 32 -11.76 27.87 0.37
N GLN A 33 -12.92 28.08 0.99
CA GLN A 33 -13.40 27.30 2.15
C GLN A 33 -14.29 26.10 1.81
N GLY A 34 -14.77 25.96 0.57
CA GLY A 34 -15.71 24.92 0.19
C GLY A 34 -15.05 23.56 -0.08
N ASP A 35 -15.85 22.49 0.02
CA ASP A 35 -15.44 21.09 -0.21
C ASP A 35 -14.87 20.82 -1.62
N HIS A 36 -15.06 21.75 -2.57
CA HIS A 36 -14.53 21.67 -3.94
C HIS A 36 -13.48 22.75 -4.22
N GLY A 37 -13.07 23.48 -3.18
CA GLY A 37 -12.05 24.52 -3.26
C GLY A 37 -10.66 23.94 -3.53
N ILE A 38 -9.70 24.84 -3.78
CA ILE A 38 -8.33 24.47 -4.13
C ILE A 38 -7.70 23.57 -3.05
N PHE A 39 -8.00 23.83 -1.77
CA PHE A 39 -7.48 23.07 -0.63
C PHE A 39 -8.04 21.64 -0.52
N ALA A 40 -9.27 21.39 -0.98
CA ALA A 40 -9.84 20.05 -0.95
C ALA A 40 -9.11 19.10 -1.90
N ARG A 41 -8.58 19.63 -3.02
CA ARG A 41 -7.77 18.85 -3.97
C ARG A 41 -6.47 18.39 -3.35
N ASP A 42 -5.81 19.22 -2.56
CA ASP A 42 -4.55 18.86 -1.90
C ASP A 42 -4.75 17.78 -0.84
N ALA A 43 -5.83 17.88 -0.05
CA ALA A 43 -6.18 16.85 0.92
C ALA A 43 -6.50 15.50 0.26
N LEU A 44 -7.32 15.52 -0.79
CA LEU A 44 -7.65 14.32 -1.58
C LEU A 44 -6.41 13.72 -2.26
N GLN A 45 -5.50 14.56 -2.79
CA GLN A 45 -4.24 14.09 -3.37
C GLN A 45 -3.35 13.42 -2.33
N GLY A 46 -3.30 13.97 -1.11
CA GLY A 46 -2.59 13.36 0.02
C GLY A 46 -3.13 11.98 0.37
N GLU A 47 -4.45 11.84 0.47
CA GLU A 47 -5.11 10.56 0.76
C GLU A 47 -4.86 9.53 -0.36
N VAL A 48 -4.97 9.94 -1.63
CA VAL A 48 -4.66 9.09 -2.79
C VAL A 48 -3.19 8.66 -2.77
N ALA A 49 -2.27 9.54 -2.40
CA ALA A 49 -0.84 9.20 -2.31
C ALA A 49 -0.58 8.15 -1.21
N GLN A 50 -1.19 8.31 -0.03
CA GLN A 50 -1.08 7.33 1.06
C GLN A 50 -1.69 5.97 0.69
N ALA A 51 -2.87 5.98 0.06
CA ALA A 51 -3.52 4.76 -0.42
C ALA A 51 -2.65 4.03 -1.46
N LYS A 52 -2.03 4.76 -2.39
CA LYS A 52 -1.09 4.20 -3.38
C LYS A 52 0.15 3.59 -2.74
N ALA A 53 0.77 4.28 -1.79
CA ALA A 53 1.92 3.75 -1.07
C ALA A 53 1.58 2.46 -0.32
N THR A 54 0.40 2.42 0.30
CA THR A 54 -0.11 1.23 1.00
C THR A 54 -0.31 0.07 0.01
N LEU A 55 -0.95 0.34 -1.13
CA LEU A 55 -1.18 -0.64 -2.19
C LEU A 55 0.14 -1.21 -2.71
N GLU A 56 1.13 -0.37 -2.96
CA GLU A 56 2.45 -0.80 -3.43
C GLU A 56 3.13 -1.72 -2.42
N SER A 57 3.10 -1.35 -1.13
CA SER A 57 3.68 -2.17 -0.05
C SER A 57 3.00 -3.54 0.08
N LEU A 58 1.67 -3.59 -0.04
CA LEU A 58 0.89 -4.82 0.06
C LEU A 58 1.09 -5.69 -1.18
N THR A 59 1.22 -5.07 -2.35
CA THR A 59 1.50 -5.78 -3.60
C THR A 59 2.88 -6.42 -3.55
N ALA A 60 3.89 -5.71 -3.07
CA ALA A 60 5.23 -6.27 -2.88
C ALA A 60 5.20 -7.49 -1.95
N GLN A 61 4.55 -7.36 -0.79
CA GLN A 61 4.38 -8.48 0.16
C GLN A 61 3.64 -9.66 -0.46
N ARG A 62 2.55 -9.41 -1.19
CA ARG A 62 1.80 -10.45 -1.90
C ARG A 62 2.71 -11.17 -2.89
N THR A 63 3.45 -10.45 -3.73
CA THR A 63 4.32 -11.07 -4.73
C THR A 63 5.44 -11.90 -4.10
N GLU A 64 5.96 -11.49 -2.94
CA GLU A 64 6.94 -12.27 -2.21
C GLU A 64 6.33 -13.55 -1.62
N MET A 65 5.13 -13.43 -1.03
CA MET A 65 4.38 -14.60 -0.54
C MET A 65 4.01 -15.57 -1.66
N GLU A 66 3.61 -15.07 -2.83
CA GLU A 66 3.32 -15.88 -4.01
C GLU A 66 4.56 -16.63 -4.52
N LYS A 67 5.73 -15.97 -4.56
CA LYS A 67 6.99 -16.64 -4.89
C LYS A 67 7.31 -17.76 -3.90
N ARG A 68 7.16 -17.50 -2.60
CA ARG A 68 7.39 -18.51 -1.56
C ARG A 68 6.38 -19.66 -1.63
N ALA A 69 5.11 -19.35 -1.87
CA ALA A 69 4.06 -20.35 -2.05
C ALA A 69 4.32 -21.21 -3.30
N ALA A 70 4.76 -20.61 -4.41
CA ALA A 70 5.14 -21.35 -5.61
C ALA A 70 6.31 -22.31 -5.38
N LEU A 71 7.25 -21.97 -4.49
CA LEU A 71 8.35 -22.86 -4.10
C LEU A 71 7.88 -24.04 -3.22
N ILE A 72 6.72 -23.93 -2.57
CA ILE A 72 6.17 -24.93 -1.64
C ILE A 72 5.04 -25.74 -2.31
N ASP A 73 4.51 -25.30 -3.45
CA ASP A 73 3.33 -25.89 -4.09
C ASP A 73 3.54 -27.40 -4.38
N PRO A 74 2.84 -28.29 -3.66
CA PRO A 74 2.97 -29.73 -3.81
C PRO A 74 2.47 -30.25 -5.16
N LYS A 75 1.80 -29.44 -6.00
CA LYS A 75 1.52 -29.80 -7.40
C LYS A 75 2.77 -29.78 -8.28
N GLN A 76 3.86 -29.16 -7.83
CA GLN A 76 5.18 -29.19 -8.48
C GLN A 76 6.26 -29.87 -7.62
N VAL A 77 5.91 -30.41 -6.44
CA VAL A 77 6.84 -31.21 -5.66
C VAL A 77 7.01 -32.55 -6.37
N ASP A 78 8.24 -32.85 -6.77
CA ASP A 78 8.58 -34.10 -7.43
C ASP A 78 8.25 -35.28 -6.51
N THR A 79 7.51 -36.26 -7.04
CA THR A 79 7.12 -37.45 -6.29
C THR A 79 8.35 -38.25 -5.89
N ASP A 80 9.41 -38.20 -6.69
CA ASP A 80 10.68 -38.85 -6.40
C ASP A 80 11.40 -38.20 -5.20
N MET A 81 11.32 -36.88 -5.04
CA MET A 81 11.87 -36.19 -3.86
C MET A 81 11.11 -36.54 -2.57
N LEU A 82 9.79 -36.75 -2.64
CA LEU A 82 9.00 -37.22 -1.50
C LEU A 82 9.34 -38.67 -1.13
N ASP A 83 9.50 -39.55 -2.13
CA ASP A 83 9.92 -40.95 -1.94
C ASP A 83 11.32 -41.04 -1.33
N GLU A 84 12.27 -40.23 -1.81
CA GLU A 84 13.61 -40.12 -1.25
C GLU A 84 13.58 -39.62 0.21
N ARG A 85 12.80 -38.57 0.50
CA ARG A 85 12.68 -38.04 1.87
C ARG A 85 12.02 -39.04 2.83
N ALA A 86 10.99 -39.73 2.39
CA ALA A 86 10.33 -40.78 3.17
C ALA A 86 11.28 -41.94 3.47
N ARG A 87 12.06 -42.39 2.48
CA ARG A 87 13.09 -43.42 2.65
C ARG A 87 14.20 -43.00 3.60
N ALA A 88 14.70 -41.78 3.47
CA ALA A 88 15.71 -41.22 4.35
C ALA A 88 15.22 -41.16 5.81
N MET A 89 13.96 -40.80 6.04
CA MET A 89 13.37 -40.76 7.38
C MET A 89 13.11 -42.14 7.98
N LEU A 90 12.68 -43.11 7.16
CA LEU A 90 12.41 -44.48 7.60
C LEU A 90 13.67 -45.35 7.65
N ASN A 91 14.82 -44.83 7.21
CA ASN A 91 16.08 -45.54 7.08
C ASN A 91 15.94 -46.82 6.21
N VAL A 92 15.21 -46.70 5.10
CA VAL A 92 14.93 -47.79 4.14
C VAL A 92 15.53 -47.43 2.80
N ALA A 93 16.28 -48.36 2.20
CA ALA A 93 16.89 -48.22 0.86
C ALA A 93 16.30 -49.25 -0.12
N ARG A 94 16.31 -48.97 -1.43
CA ARG A 94 15.93 -49.97 -2.45
C ARG A 94 16.99 -51.07 -2.55
N PRO A 95 16.63 -52.26 -3.09
CA PRO A 95 17.59 -53.35 -3.28
C PRO A 95 18.82 -52.97 -4.11
N ASP A 96 18.69 -51.95 -4.94
CA ASP A 96 19.69 -51.51 -5.92
C ASP A 96 20.50 -50.29 -5.42
N ASP A 97 20.19 -49.75 -4.23
CA ASP A 97 20.82 -48.55 -3.68
C ASP A 97 22.14 -48.87 -2.96
N VAL A 98 23.16 -48.04 -3.18
CA VAL A 98 24.47 -48.16 -2.50
C VAL A 98 24.52 -47.24 -1.28
N VAL A 99 24.50 -47.81 -0.07
CA VAL A 99 24.61 -47.05 1.18
C VAL A 99 26.07 -46.92 1.61
N ILE A 100 26.58 -45.69 1.69
CA ILE A 100 27.94 -45.38 2.17
C ILE A 100 27.86 -44.95 3.64
N PHE A 101 28.36 -45.79 4.54
CA PHE A 101 28.53 -45.42 5.95
C PHE A 101 29.87 -44.72 6.15
N PHE A 102 29.84 -43.44 6.51
CA PHE A 102 31.05 -42.75 6.92
C PHE A 102 31.44 -43.19 8.34
N PRO A 103 32.72 -43.55 8.57
CA PRO A 103 33.20 -43.81 9.91
C PRO A 103 33.04 -42.52 10.73
N LYS A 104 32.36 -42.64 11.87
CA LYS A 104 32.29 -41.58 12.87
C LYS A 104 33.71 -41.27 13.29
N THR A 105 34.23 -40.14 12.80
CA THR A 105 35.52 -39.62 13.22
C THR A 105 35.33 -39.24 14.69
N THR A 106 35.75 -40.12 15.60
CA THR A 106 35.96 -39.73 16.99
C THR A 106 36.97 -38.58 16.94
N PRO A 107 36.58 -37.35 17.32
CA PRO A 107 37.55 -36.26 17.40
C PRO A 107 38.66 -36.74 18.34
N ALA A 108 39.91 -36.63 17.91
CA ALA A 108 41.05 -37.01 18.74
C ALA A 108 40.89 -36.33 20.11
N PRO A 109 41.15 -37.04 21.23
CA PRO A 109 41.03 -36.45 22.55
C PRO A 109 41.87 -35.17 22.58
N ALA A 110 41.20 -34.05 22.90
CA ALA A 110 41.85 -32.76 23.00
C ALA A 110 43.07 -32.90 23.94
N PRO A 111 44.23 -32.33 23.60
CA PRO A 111 45.38 -32.36 24.48
C PRO A 111 44.95 -31.81 25.84
N ALA A 112 45.17 -32.60 26.89
CA ALA A 112 44.96 -32.16 28.27
C ALA A 112 45.81 -30.90 28.48
N GLN A 113 45.13 -29.77 28.68
CA GLN A 113 45.75 -28.55 29.19
C GLN A 113 46.14 -28.76 30.65
#